data_AF-A0A1F5LUT2-F1
#
_entry.id   AF-A0A1F5LUT2-F1
#
_cell.length_a   1.000
_cell.length_b   1.000
_cell.length_c   1.000
_cell.angle_alpha   90.00
_cell.angle_beta   90.00
_cell.angle_gamma   90.00
#
_symmetry.space_group_name_H-M   'P 1'
#
loop_
_entity.id
_entity.type
_entity.pdbx_description
1 polymer ?
#
loop_
_entity_poly.entity_id
_entity_poly.type
_entity_poly.pdbx_seq_one_letter_code
_entity_poly.pdbx_strand_id
1 'polypeptide(L)'
;MHPLTGLIRVLANQCDEGRPVCRLCINSERECSYTDQVLSHNRHESPSSMDNPRREALPCIFPQTNISLSNPHSHRAQNAQSHQGQSSEENINLKHMELLIHLTTDKDVLSLGLTANDEPSGSEIAFALKTGLESPYLLHQLLAFSARHMAYLHPERSAAYLHQAVTLQTRAASLFTAVGTEVNQSNCVAVLLFSSILGHHLLADTLAKRDRGGLHDFMTSYVQFVEMHRVIHTIAMTAWPQLMESELEPILSWSSQFTARSPRGPECRRARELIISSKLLSEEEKRTCLMVIDYLQVGFDAVLADEEQGNRFHMLCTWPMLGSAEFTALLAAKIPEALIILAYYALLLHHGRHLWQVQDAGAYMLGIITAYLGPHWDHWLEYPRQKIIDTSGTTTTKPTSAGGDQTPTPTPTQSGMVGDCTKFYLAQSNDNCYDIASVERILIADLYSWNTALNGDCSGLWPDYYYCVGRAASTTTTTTATKATTTTTAINHTPTPQSVPSLAAFSPVIVRSFGVTSSSSSILITISARFSPACGSHMSVNTRSSSRFSNSGEIHDQ
;
A
#
# COMPACT_ATOMS: atom_id res chain seq x y z
N MET A 1 -23.13 3.86 -13.32
CA MET A 1 -21.82 4.33 -13.87
C MET A 1 -20.74 3.43 -13.28
N HIS A 2 -19.78 2.95 -14.08
CA HIS A 2 -18.80 1.95 -13.61
C HIS A 2 -17.76 2.54 -12.65
N PRO A 3 -17.38 1.83 -11.56
CA PRO A 3 -16.27 2.24 -10.68
C PRO A 3 -14.92 2.37 -11.41
N LEU A 4 -14.66 1.50 -12.40
CA LEU A 4 -13.46 1.53 -13.24
C LEU A 4 -13.27 2.86 -14.00
N THR A 5 -14.34 3.61 -14.27
CA THR A 5 -14.24 4.93 -14.93
C THR A 5 -13.55 5.98 -14.04
N GLY A 6 -13.59 5.82 -12.71
CA GLY A 6 -12.82 6.65 -11.77
C GLY A 6 -11.33 6.33 -11.80
N LEU A 7 -10.99 5.03 -11.84
CA LEU A 7 -9.62 4.52 -11.95
C LEU A 7 -8.88 5.13 -13.17
N ILE A 8 -9.58 5.16 -14.31
CA ILE A 8 -9.08 5.74 -15.57
C ILE A 8 -8.85 7.25 -15.42
N ARG A 9 -9.73 7.98 -14.74
CA ARG A 9 -9.70 9.46 -14.73
C ARG A 9 -8.56 10.06 -13.91
N VAL A 10 -7.99 9.31 -12.96
CA VAL A 10 -6.82 9.76 -12.17
C VAL A 10 -5.52 9.40 -12.89
N LEU A 11 -5.41 8.20 -13.46
CA LEU A 11 -4.19 7.71 -14.11
C LEU A 11 -4.01 8.20 -15.56
N ALA A 12 -5.10 8.45 -16.31
CA ALA A 12 -5.02 8.88 -17.72
C ALA A 12 -4.94 10.40 -17.93
N ASN A 13 -4.84 11.20 -16.86
CA ASN A 13 -4.75 12.68 -16.93
C ASN A 13 -3.39 13.24 -16.46
N GLN A 14 -2.41 12.40 -16.14
CA GLN A 14 -1.06 12.84 -15.78
C GLN A 14 -0.16 12.85 -17.02
N CYS A 15 0.47 14.00 -17.29
CA CYS A 15 1.42 14.14 -18.39
C CYS A 15 2.64 13.24 -18.14
N ASP A 16 3.03 12.43 -19.12
CA ASP A 16 4.18 11.53 -19.04
C ASP A 16 5.55 12.22 -19.22
N GLU A 17 5.56 13.56 -19.24
CA GLU A 17 6.72 14.46 -19.39
C GLU A 17 7.67 14.20 -20.59
N GLY A 18 7.28 13.29 -21.49
CA GLY A 18 8.01 12.99 -22.72
C GLY A 18 8.25 14.23 -23.57
N ARG A 19 9.50 14.46 -23.96
CA ARG A 19 9.92 15.54 -24.87
C ARG A 19 10.24 14.96 -26.26
N PRO A 20 9.93 15.65 -27.36
CA PRO A 20 9.38 17.01 -27.44
C PRO A 20 7.85 17.10 -27.28
N VAL A 21 7.13 15.98 -27.23
CA VAL A 21 5.67 15.90 -27.05
C VAL A 21 5.35 14.69 -26.18
N CYS A 22 4.49 14.86 -25.17
CA CYS A 22 4.13 13.75 -24.28
C CYS A 22 3.19 12.76 -24.99
N ARG A 23 3.26 11.48 -24.61
CA ARG A 23 2.56 10.38 -25.29
C ARG A 23 1.04 10.50 -25.19
N LEU A 24 0.53 11.16 -24.15
CA LEU A 24 -0.88 11.54 -24.05
C LEU A 24 -1.31 12.61 -25.05
N CYS A 25 -0.49 13.64 -25.31
CA CYS A 25 -0.76 14.63 -26.36
C CYS A 25 -0.69 14.00 -27.76
N ILE A 26 0.29 13.13 -28.01
CA ILE A 26 0.40 12.36 -29.27
C ILE A 26 -0.87 11.54 -29.53
N ASN A 27 -1.31 10.75 -28.54
CA ASN A 27 -2.46 9.86 -28.68
C ASN A 27 -3.83 10.57 -28.68
N SER A 28 -3.89 11.87 -28.37
CA SER A 28 -5.13 12.65 -28.32
C SER A 28 -5.18 13.80 -29.32
N GLU A 29 -4.19 13.92 -30.20
CA GLU A 29 -4.04 14.99 -31.20
C GLU A 29 -4.11 16.40 -30.60
N ARG A 30 -3.61 16.57 -29.36
CA ARG A 30 -3.63 17.85 -28.64
C ARG A 30 -2.28 18.56 -28.70
N GLU A 31 -2.33 19.87 -28.84
CA GLU A 31 -1.16 20.74 -28.78
C GLU A 31 -0.48 20.64 -27.41
N CYS A 32 0.84 20.48 -27.41
CA CYS A 32 1.64 20.20 -26.22
C CYS A 32 2.57 21.37 -25.91
N SER A 33 2.63 21.80 -24.65
CA SER A 33 3.43 22.95 -24.21
C SER A 33 4.94 22.76 -24.39
N TYR A 34 5.43 21.53 -24.53
CA TYR A 34 6.83 21.25 -24.84
C TYR A 34 7.21 21.56 -26.31
N THR A 35 6.24 21.57 -27.24
CA THR A 35 6.47 21.91 -28.65
C THR A 35 6.94 23.37 -28.80
N ASP A 36 6.33 24.30 -28.05
CA ASP A 36 6.71 25.72 -28.06
C ASP A 36 8.10 25.98 -27.47
N GLN A 37 8.57 25.14 -26.54
CA GLN A 37 9.92 25.25 -25.99
C GLN A 37 11.00 24.94 -27.06
N VAL A 38 10.70 24.03 -27.99
CA VAL A 38 11.59 23.73 -29.13
C VAL A 38 11.56 24.86 -30.18
N LEU A 39 10.38 25.43 -30.45
CA LEU A 39 10.20 26.52 -31.41
C LEU A 39 10.74 27.88 -30.93
N SER A 40 10.89 28.07 -29.61
CA SER A 40 11.49 29.28 -29.02
C SER A 40 13.02 29.19 -28.93
N HIS A 41 13.61 28.02 -28.66
CA HIS A 41 15.07 27.84 -28.70
C HIS A 41 15.65 28.08 -30.10
N ASN A 42 14.95 27.68 -31.16
CA ASN A 42 15.42 27.88 -32.55
C ASN A 42 15.24 29.32 -33.11
N ARG A 43 14.78 30.29 -32.32
CA ARG A 43 14.61 31.69 -32.77
C ARG A 43 15.65 32.67 -32.25
N HIS A 44 16.57 32.24 -31.39
CA HIS A 44 17.51 33.12 -30.70
C HIS A 44 18.97 33.04 -31.18
N GLU A 45 19.20 32.76 -32.47
CA GLU A 45 20.56 32.89 -33.05
C GLU A 45 20.56 33.19 -34.56
N SER A 46 20.56 34.48 -34.93
CA SER A 46 21.32 35.06 -36.05
C SER A 46 21.11 36.59 -36.20
N PRO A 47 22.13 37.37 -36.61
CA PRO A 47 22.05 38.83 -36.69
C PRO A 47 21.53 39.36 -38.04
N SER A 48 21.18 40.65 -38.04
CA SER A 48 20.57 41.42 -39.12
C SER A 48 21.43 41.60 -40.38
N SER A 49 20.79 41.58 -41.56
CA SER A 49 21.26 42.35 -42.74
C SER A 49 20.08 42.94 -43.52
N MET A 50 20.27 44.13 -44.09
CA MET A 50 19.32 44.80 -44.97
C MET A 50 19.67 44.57 -46.45
N ASP A 51 18.67 44.86 -47.28
CA ASP A 51 18.70 45.14 -48.71
C ASP A 51 18.67 44.00 -49.75
N ASN A 52 17.99 44.37 -50.83
CA ASN A 52 17.46 43.64 -51.98
C ASN A 52 18.07 44.33 -53.25
N PRO A 53 17.79 43.94 -54.52
CA PRO A 53 17.29 42.67 -55.07
C PRO A 53 18.08 42.19 -56.34
N ARG A 54 17.58 41.09 -56.95
CA ARG A 54 17.42 40.91 -58.43
C ARG A 54 18.59 40.37 -59.29
N ARG A 55 18.52 39.08 -59.70
CA ARG A 55 18.33 38.62 -61.11
C ARG A 55 18.41 37.09 -61.26
N GLU A 56 17.71 36.57 -62.28
CA GLU A 56 17.72 35.15 -62.69
C GLU A 56 18.86 34.85 -63.68
N ALA A 57 19.56 33.71 -63.54
CA ALA A 57 20.05 32.87 -64.64
C ALA A 57 20.56 31.49 -64.15
N LEU A 58 20.40 30.46 -64.99
CA LEU A 58 20.81 29.04 -64.82
C LEU A 58 22.34 28.82 -65.06
N PRO A 59 22.89 27.58 -65.15
CA PRO A 59 23.08 26.58 -64.08
C PRO A 59 24.50 25.93 -64.07
N CYS A 60 24.77 25.03 -63.11
CA CYS A 60 25.83 23.99 -63.10
C CYS A 60 27.33 24.42 -63.06
N ILE A 61 28.12 23.71 -62.23
CA ILE A 61 29.33 22.90 -62.58
C ILE A 61 29.98 22.35 -61.30
N PHE A 62 30.19 21.03 -61.27
CA PHE A 62 31.17 20.35 -60.39
C PHE A 62 32.45 20.08 -61.20
N PRO A 63 33.66 20.17 -60.61
CA PRO A 63 34.86 19.54 -61.16
C PRO A 63 34.96 18.07 -60.76
N GLN A 64 35.31 17.21 -61.72
CA GLN A 64 35.56 15.77 -61.53
C GLN A 64 37.02 15.47 -61.21
N THR A 65 37.29 14.25 -60.74
CA THR A 65 38.36 13.41 -61.32
C THR A 65 37.86 11.97 -61.54
N ASN A 66 38.21 11.38 -62.68
CA ASN A 66 37.73 10.06 -63.19
C ASN A 66 38.39 8.85 -62.47
N ILE A 67 37.91 7.60 -62.55
CA ILE A 67 38.01 6.58 -63.63
C ILE A 67 37.30 5.29 -63.11
N SER A 68 36.61 4.39 -63.84
CA SER A 68 36.04 4.33 -65.21
C SER A 68 35.12 3.09 -65.40
N LEU A 69 34.28 3.11 -66.45
CA LEU A 69 33.65 2.02 -67.27
C LEU A 69 33.57 0.56 -66.70
N SER A 70 32.46 -0.20 -66.80
CA SER A 70 31.69 -0.52 -68.03
C SER A 70 30.27 -1.08 -67.75
N ASN A 71 29.38 -1.06 -68.77
CA ASN A 71 27.95 -1.46 -68.79
C ASN A 71 27.75 -2.82 -69.54
N PRO A 72 26.55 -3.33 -69.92
CA PRO A 72 25.20 -3.49 -69.29
C PRO A 72 24.64 -4.95 -69.41
N HIS A 73 23.29 -5.13 -69.28
CA HIS A 73 22.38 -6.24 -69.75
C HIS A 73 21.69 -7.09 -68.64
N SER A 74 20.45 -7.62 -68.77
CA SER A 74 19.24 -7.26 -69.55
C SER A 74 18.07 -8.24 -69.27
N HIS A 75 16.81 -7.77 -69.19
CA HIS A 75 15.54 -8.55 -69.15
C HIS A 75 15.37 -9.47 -67.90
N ARG A 76 14.18 -9.95 -67.48
CA ARG A 76 12.87 -10.17 -68.12
C ARG A 76 11.74 -10.14 -67.05
N ALA A 77 10.49 -9.91 -67.45
CA ALA A 77 9.34 -9.79 -66.55
C ALA A 77 8.59 -11.13 -66.27
N GLN A 78 7.70 -11.06 -65.25
CA GLN A 78 6.50 -11.87 -64.93
C GLN A 78 6.56 -12.90 -63.78
N ASN A 79 5.75 -12.60 -62.75
CA ASN A 79 5.02 -13.44 -61.81
C ASN A 79 5.52 -14.85 -61.44
N ALA A 80 5.89 -14.99 -60.16
CA ALA A 80 5.52 -16.15 -59.34
C ALA A 80 5.27 -15.68 -57.89
N GLN A 81 4.18 -16.14 -57.27
CA GLN A 81 3.97 -15.95 -55.84
C GLN A 81 5.02 -16.77 -55.07
N SER A 82 5.67 -16.15 -54.10
CA SER A 82 6.34 -16.88 -53.02
C SER A 82 6.17 -16.11 -51.71
N HIS A 83 5.89 -16.85 -50.64
CA HIS A 83 5.66 -16.28 -49.32
C HIS A 83 6.98 -15.69 -48.76
N GLN A 84 7.03 -14.37 -48.61
CA GLN A 84 7.76 -13.72 -47.53
C GLN A 84 6.66 -13.10 -46.64
N GLY A 85 6.26 -13.70 -45.53
CA GLY A 85 7.15 -14.34 -44.57
C GLY A 85 7.87 -13.25 -43.80
N GLN A 86 7.10 -12.36 -43.16
CA GLN A 86 7.60 -11.51 -42.10
C GLN A 86 7.98 -12.40 -40.91
N SER A 87 9.20 -12.93 -40.95
CA SER A 87 9.89 -13.32 -39.74
C SER A 87 10.17 -12.03 -38.97
N SER A 88 9.24 -11.65 -38.09
CA SER A 88 9.62 -10.82 -36.95
C SER A 88 10.75 -11.54 -36.26
N GLU A 89 11.95 -10.95 -36.23
CA GLU A 89 12.98 -11.39 -35.29
C GLU A 89 12.38 -11.23 -33.90
N GLU A 90 12.12 -12.35 -33.23
CA GLU A 90 11.62 -12.39 -31.84
C GLU A 90 12.73 -11.93 -30.90
N ASN A 91 12.97 -10.62 -30.92
CA ASN A 91 14.01 -9.96 -30.15
C ASN A 91 13.71 -10.08 -28.66
N ILE A 92 14.51 -10.93 -27.98
CA ILE A 92 14.40 -11.17 -26.54
C ILE A 92 14.58 -9.86 -25.79
N ASN A 93 13.57 -9.47 -25.01
CA ASN A 93 13.61 -8.23 -24.23
C ASN A 93 14.50 -8.42 -22.99
N LEU A 94 15.77 -8.02 -23.13
CA LEU A 94 16.79 -8.16 -22.08
C LEU A 94 16.38 -7.52 -20.73
N LYS A 95 15.61 -6.43 -20.73
CA LYS A 95 15.12 -5.81 -19.49
C LYS A 95 14.12 -6.71 -18.77
N HIS A 96 13.22 -7.36 -19.51
CA HIS A 96 12.29 -8.31 -18.90
C HIS A 96 13.03 -9.57 -18.41
N MET A 97 14.09 -9.99 -19.11
CA MET A 97 14.92 -11.11 -18.66
C MET A 97 15.71 -10.79 -17.39
N GLU A 98 16.27 -9.58 -17.27
CA GLU A 98 16.91 -9.08 -16.03
C GLU A 98 15.95 -9.15 -14.84
N LEU A 99 14.74 -8.60 -15.00
CA LEU A 99 13.70 -8.61 -13.97
C LEU A 99 13.19 -10.02 -13.64
N LEU A 100 13.12 -10.92 -14.61
CA LEU A 100 12.73 -12.32 -14.41
C LEU A 100 13.81 -13.12 -13.66
N ILE A 101 15.08 -12.90 -14.01
CA ILE A 101 16.22 -13.50 -13.30
C ILE A 101 16.20 -13.02 -11.86
N HIS A 102 16.14 -11.70 -11.62
CA HIS A 102 16.07 -11.13 -10.28
C HIS A 102 14.97 -11.77 -9.42
N LEU A 103 13.75 -11.83 -9.96
CA LEU A 103 12.58 -12.42 -9.29
C LEU A 103 12.76 -13.90 -8.93
N THR A 104 13.55 -14.65 -9.70
CA THR A 104 13.80 -16.09 -9.45
C THR A 104 15.04 -16.38 -8.60
N THR A 105 15.99 -15.44 -8.54
CA THR A 105 17.23 -15.60 -7.78
C THR A 105 17.21 -14.97 -6.38
N ASP A 106 16.49 -13.86 -6.22
CA ASP A 106 16.41 -13.10 -4.98
C ASP A 106 15.19 -13.56 -4.15
N LYS A 107 15.45 -14.05 -2.93
CA LYS A 107 14.43 -14.57 -2.03
C LYS A 107 13.67 -13.47 -1.28
N ASP A 108 14.26 -12.28 -1.16
CA ASP A 108 13.72 -11.20 -0.33
C ASP A 108 12.66 -10.36 -1.05
N VAL A 109 12.55 -10.50 -2.38
CA VAL A 109 11.52 -9.83 -3.21
C VAL A 109 10.11 -10.00 -2.62
N LEU A 110 9.77 -11.22 -2.19
CA LEU A 110 8.42 -11.60 -1.73
C LEU A 110 8.35 -11.99 -0.23
N SER A 111 9.33 -11.57 0.59
CA SER A 111 9.43 -11.88 2.02
C SER A 111 8.34 -11.22 2.90
N LEU A 112 7.08 -11.68 2.74
CA LEU A 112 5.90 -11.19 3.47
C LEU A 112 5.01 -12.34 4.01
N GLY A 113 5.57 -13.55 4.15
CA GLY A 113 4.91 -14.66 4.85
C GLY A 113 3.77 -15.34 4.07
N LEU A 114 4.02 -15.69 2.80
CA LEU A 114 3.18 -16.61 2.03
C LEU A 114 3.62 -18.09 2.12
N THR A 115 4.76 -18.35 2.77
CA THR A 115 5.36 -19.68 2.95
C THR A 115 4.51 -20.59 3.83
N ALA A 116 3.63 -21.36 3.20
CA ALA A 116 2.92 -22.45 3.86
C ALA A 116 3.90 -23.63 4.08
N ASN A 117 4.45 -23.68 5.30
CA ASN A 117 5.47 -24.63 5.78
C ASN A 117 6.87 -24.38 5.20
N ASP A 118 7.90 -25.05 5.75
CA ASP A 118 9.32 -24.90 5.42
C ASP A 118 9.73 -25.46 4.03
N GLU A 119 8.85 -25.34 3.02
CA GLU A 119 9.17 -25.57 1.61
C GLU A 119 10.21 -24.55 1.11
N PRO A 120 11.13 -24.94 0.21
CA PRO A 120 12.09 -24.00 -0.35
C PRO A 120 11.40 -22.91 -1.16
N SER A 121 11.63 -21.65 -0.78
CA SER A 121 10.95 -20.42 -1.22
C SER A 121 10.87 -20.15 -2.74
N GLY A 122 11.51 -20.97 -3.57
CA GLY A 122 11.39 -20.91 -5.03
C GLY A 122 10.15 -21.59 -5.60
N SER A 123 9.46 -22.44 -4.84
CA SER A 123 8.29 -23.22 -5.29
C SER A 123 7.12 -22.30 -5.69
N GLU A 124 6.79 -21.32 -4.83
CA GLU A 124 5.71 -20.34 -5.05
C GLU A 124 5.97 -19.42 -6.25
N ILE A 125 7.20 -18.90 -6.38
CA ILE A 125 7.58 -18.02 -7.49
C ILE A 125 7.53 -18.79 -8.81
N ALA A 126 8.01 -20.04 -8.82
CA ALA A 126 7.91 -20.91 -9.99
C ALA A 126 6.46 -21.23 -10.37
N PHE A 127 5.56 -21.41 -9.40
CA PHE A 127 4.12 -21.56 -9.64
C PHE A 127 3.52 -20.29 -10.25
N ALA A 128 3.69 -19.13 -9.60
CA ALA A 128 3.16 -17.86 -10.08
C ALA A 128 3.69 -17.46 -11.47
N LEU A 129 4.94 -17.78 -11.79
CA LEU A 129 5.50 -17.60 -13.12
C LEU A 129 4.88 -18.52 -14.17
N LYS A 130 4.65 -19.81 -13.86
CA LYS A 130 3.95 -20.74 -14.77
C LYS A 130 2.53 -20.23 -15.06
N THR A 131 1.77 -19.89 -14.02
CA THR A 131 0.43 -19.29 -14.17
C THR A 131 0.50 -17.96 -14.95
N GLY A 132 1.56 -17.17 -14.77
CA GLY A 132 1.79 -15.93 -15.50
C GLY A 132 2.05 -16.11 -17.00
N LEU A 133 2.60 -17.24 -17.44
CA LEU A 133 2.76 -17.55 -18.87
C LEU A 133 1.40 -17.75 -19.57
N GLU A 134 0.43 -18.32 -18.86
CA GLU A 134 -0.95 -18.50 -19.34
C GLU A 134 -1.80 -17.23 -19.17
N SER A 135 -1.49 -16.41 -18.15
CA SER A 135 -2.17 -15.16 -17.81
C SER A 135 -1.23 -13.95 -17.87
N PRO A 136 -1.04 -13.31 -19.05
CA PRO A 136 -0.01 -12.28 -19.25
C PRO A 136 -0.08 -11.07 -18.31
N TYR A 137 -1.25 -10.73 -17.76
CA TYR A 137 -1.38 -9.65 -16.78
C TYR A 137 -0.62 -9.96 -15.47
N LEU A 138 -0.66 -11.22 -15.00
CA LEU A 138 0.08 -11.67 -13.83
C LEU A 138 1.60 -11.59 -14.07
N LEU A 139 2.08 -12.04 -15.23
CA LEU A 139 3.51 -11.96 -15.56
C LEU A 139 4.02 -10.50 -15.62
N HIS A 140 3.25 -9.59 -16.22
CA HIS A 140 3.61 -8.16 -16.20
C HIS A 140 3.64 -7.60 -14.77
N GLN A 141 2.72 -8.01 -13.89
CA GLN A 141 2.68 -7.57 -12.50
C GLN A 141 3.85 -8.11 -11.67
N LEU A 142 4.25 -9.37 -11.88
CA LEU A 142 5.42 -9.99 -11.29
C LEU A 142 6.71 -9.25 -11.69
N LEU A 143 6.88 -8.96 -12.98
CA LEU A 143 8.02 -8.16 -13.47
C LEU A 143 7.98 -6.71 -12.96
N ALA A 144 6.79 -6.12 -12.83
CA ALA A 144 6.62 -4.78 -12.24
C ALA A 144 7.09 -4.73 -10.79
N PHE A 145 6.73 -5.74 -9.99
CA PHE A 145 7.14 -5.84 -8.58
C PHE A 145 8.64 -6.14 -8.44
N SER A 146 9.20 -6.98 -9.32
CA SER A 146 10.65 -7.18 -9.44
C SER A 146 11.39 -5.87 -9.73
N ALA A 147 10.91 -5.05 -10.68
CA ALA A 147 11.48 -3.73 -10.95
C ALA A 147 11.37 -2.80 -9.73
N ARG A 148 10.27 -2.88 -8.98
CA ARG A 148 10.09 -2.10 -7.75
C ARG A 148 11.06 -2.50 -6.63
N HIS A 149 11.49 -3.78 -6.58
CA HIS A 149 12.56 -4.23 -5.68
C HIS A 149 13.95 -3.81 -6.19
N MET A 150 14.23 -3.93 -7.50
CA MET A 150 15.48 -3.43 -8.09
C MET A 150 15.69 -1.93 -7.84
N ALA A 151 14.61 -1.14 -7.81
CA ALA A 151 14.67 0.28 -7.46
C ALA A 151 15.11 0.57 -6.01
N TYR A 152 14.95 -0.39 -5.09
CA TYR A 152 15.44 -0.31 -3.72
C TYR A 152 16.91 -0.75 -3.62
N LEU A 153 17.28 -1.85 -4.27
CA LEU A 153 18.66 -2.38 -4.27
C LEU A 153 19.66 -1.49 -5.03
N HIS A 154 19.18 -0.71 -6.00
CA HIS A 154 19.98 0.16 -6.86
C HIS A 154 19.54 1.63 -6.75
N PRO A 155 19.85 2.35 -5.66
CA PRO A 155 19.49 3.76 -5.49
C PRO A 155 19.93 4.64 -6.66
N GLU A 156 21.09 4.36 -7.26
CA GLU A 156 21.67 5.09 -8.38
C GLU A 156 20.91 4.91 -9.72
N ARG A 157 20.06 3.88 -9.80
CA ARG A 157 19.17 3.60 -10.94
C ARG A 157 17.69 3.63 -10.55
N SER A 158 17.37 4.02 -9.32
CA SER A 158 16.03 3.86 -8.73
C SER A 158 14.93 4.45 -9.61
N ALA A 159 15.09 5.69 -10.09
CA ALA A 159 14.13 6.35 -10.99
C ALA A 159 13.84 5.55 -12.29
N ALA A 160 14.85 4.90 -12.87
CA ALA A 160 14.69 4.11 -14.09
C ALA A 160 13.97 2.78 -13.84
N TYR A 161 14.20 2.16 -12.68
CA TYR A 161 13.48 0.94 -12.27
C TYR A 161 12.05 1.25 -11.80
N LEU A 162 11.81 2.36 -11.10
CA LEU A 162 10.46 2.84 -10.75
C LEU A 162 9.63 3.14 -12.00
N HIS A 163 10.19 3.81 -13.01
CA HIS A 163 9.51 4.03 -14.29
C HIS A 163 9.16 2.70 -14.98
N GLN A 164 10.05 1.70 -14.93
CA GLN A 164 9.74 0.35 -15.45
C GLN A 164 8.63 -0.34 -14.66
N ALA A 165 8.65 -0.26 -13.33
CA ALA A 165 7.61 -0.81 -12.46
C ALA A 165 6.23 -0.23 -12.78
N VAL A 166 6.10 1.11 -12.87
CA VAL A 166 4.86 1.79 -13.25
C VAL A 166 4.41 1.42 -14.67
N THR A 167 5.34 1.34 -15.64
CA THR A 167 5.04 0.95 -17.02
C THR A 167 4.46 -0.47 -17.09
N LEU A 168 5.08 -1.42 -16.38
CA LEU A 168 4.68 -2.83 -16.35
C LEU A 168 3.37 -3.03 -15.58
N GLN A 169 3.19 -2.37 -14.42
CA GLN A 169 1.96 -2.38 -13.63
C GLN A 169 0.77 -1.81 -14.45
N THR A 170 0.99 -0.70 -15.16
CA THR A 170 -0.02 -0.10 -16.06
C THR A 170 -0.40 -1.06 -17.18
N ARG A 171 0.59 -1.78 -17.76
CA ARG A 171 0.33 -2.80 -18.78
C ARG A 171 -0.43 -4.00 -18.20
N ALA A 172 -0.09 -4.45 -16.99
CA ALA A 172 -0.79 -5.51 -16.29
C ALA A 172 -2.27 -5.17 -16.06
N ALA A 173 -2.56 -3.98 -15.51
CA ALA A 173 -3.93 -3.50 -15.28
C ALA A 173 -4.74 -3.35 -16.59
N SER A 174 -4.10 -2.88 -17.67
CA SER A 174 -4.72 -2.81 -19.00
C SER A 174 -5.08 -4.19 -19.55
N LEU A 175 -4.19 -5.18 -19.41
CA LEU A 175 -4.42 -6.56 -19.84
C LEU A 175 -5.51 -7.25 -18.99
N PHE A 176 -5.47 -7.07 -17.67
CA PHE A 176 -6.49 -7.58 -16.75
C PHE A 176 -7.89 -7.05 -17.09
N THR A 177 -8.01 -5.74 -17.33
CA THR A 177 -9.29 -5.11 -17.72
C THR A 177 -9.84 -5.66 -19.03
N ALA A 178 -8.97 -6.07 -19.97
CA ALA A 178 -9.38 -6.65 -21.25
C ALA A 178 -9.92 -8.09 -21.16
N VAL A 179 -9.59 -8.83 -20.09
CA VAL A 179 -10.13 -10.18 -19.82
C VAL A 179 -11.57 -10.10 -19.26
N GLY A 180 -11.97 -8.95 -18.71
CA GLY A 180 -13.29 -8.76 -18.10
C GLY A 180 -13.32 -9.11 -16.61
N THR A 181 -14.51 -9.06 -16.00
CA THR A 181 -14.71 -9.27 -14.55
C THR A 181 -15.21 -10.66 -14.18
N GLU A 182 -15.35 -11.58 -15.13
CA GLU A 182 -15.85 -12.94 -14.87
C GLU A 182 -14.71 -13.83 -14.35
N VAL A 183 -14.79 -14.17 -13.06
CA VAL A 183 -13.91 -15.17 -12.44
C VAL A 183 -14.56 -16.54 -12.53
N ASN A 184 -13.79 -17.52 -12.98
CA ASN A 184 -14.21 -18.90 -13.18
C ASN A 184 -13.06 -19.86 -12.82
N GLN A 185 -13.27 -21.16 -12.96
CA GLN A 185 -12.29 -22.17 -12.56
C GLN A 185 -10.94 -22.06 -13.29
N SER A 186 -10.89 -21.60 -14.55
CA SER A 186 -9.64 -21.53 -15.31
C SER A 186 -8.83 -20.25 -15.09
N ASN A 187 -9.40 -19.19 -14.49
CA ASN A 187 -8.69 -17.95 -14.21
C ASN A 187 -8.59 -17.57 -12.72
N CYS A 188 -9.36 -18.19 -11.81
CA CYS A 188 -9.44 -17.78 -10.40
C CYS A 188 -8.07 -17.71 -9.69
N VAL A 189 -7.22 -18.71 -9.87
CA VAL A 189 -5.84 -18.76 -9.34
C VAL A 189 -5.02 -17.56 -9.85
N ALA A 190 -5.04 -17.30 -11.15
CA ALA A 190 -4.28 -16.23 -11.78
C ALA A 190 -4.77 -14.83 -11.35
N VAL A 191 -6.09 -14.66 -11.22
CA VAL A 191 -6.72 -13.42 -10.73
C VAL A 191 -6.35 -13.16 -9.27
N LEU A 192 -6.35 -14.19 -8.42
CA LEU A 192 -5.98 -14.06 -7.01
C LEU A 192 -4.49 -13.73 -6.85
N LEU A 193 -3.60 -14.46 -7.53
CA LEU A 193 -2.16 -14.18 -7.54
C LEU A 193 -1.87 -12.75 -8.03
N PHE A 194 -2.54 -12.31 -9.10
CA PHE A 194 -2.42 -10.94 -9.60
C PHE A 194 -2.85 -9.91 -8.55
N SER A 195 -3.98 -10.14 -7.87
CA SER A 195 -4.43 -9.29 -6.77
C SER A 195 -3.37 -9.20 -5.68
N SER A 196 -2.88 -10.32 -5.16
CA SER A 196 -1.94 -10.36 -4.04
C SER A 196 -0.61 -9.67 -4.36
N ILE A 197 -0.03 -9.92 -5.54
CA ILE A 197 1.21 -9.25 -5.97
C ILE A 197 0.99 -7.75 -6.22
N LEU A 198 -0.19 -7.36 -6.74
CA LEU A 198 -0.55 -5.94 -6.85
C LEU A 198 -0.72 -5.29 -5.47
N GLY A 199 -1.33 -5.98 -4.50
CA GLY A 199 -1.46 -5.52 -3.11
C GLY A 199 -0.09 -5.23 -2.48
N HIS A 200 0.85 -6.17 -2.59
CA HIS A 200 2.22 -5.99 -2.08
C HIS A 200 2.96 -4.83 -2.76
N HIS A 201 2.80 -4.67 -4.08
CA HIS A 201 3.38 -3.54 -4.84
C HIS A 201 2.84 -2.20 -4.32
N LEU A 202 1.52 -2.06 -4.23
CA LEU A 202 0.86 -0.82 -3.80
C LEU A 202 1.13 -0.48 -2.34
N LEU A 203 1.26 -1.50 -1.47
CA LEU A 203 1.66 -1.29 -0.08
C LEU A 203 3.11 -0.77 -0.02
N ALA A 204 4.05 -1.38 -0.73
CA ALA A 204 5.45 -0.94 -0.77
C ALA A 204 5.58 0.49 -1.34
N ASP A 205 4.78 0.87 -2.34
CA ASP A 205 4.70 2.25 -2.83
C ASP A 205 4.13 3.21 -1.78
N THR A 206 3.03 2.82 -1.13
CA THR A 206 2.37 3.65 -0.10
C THR A 206 3.29 3.87 1.10
N LEU A 207 3.97 2.84 1.59
CA LEU A 207 4.90 2.92 2.71
C LEU A 207 6.17 3.72 2.39
N ALA A 208 6.57 3.79 1.11
CA ALA A 208 7.73 4.59 0.68
C ALA A 208 7.43 6.08 0.45
N LYS A 209 6.15 6.52 0.45
CA LYS A 209 5.80 7.93 0.19
C LYS A 209 6.27 8.87 1.31
N ARG A 210 6.87 10.00 0.91
CA ARG A 210 7.39 11.06 1.79
C ARG A 210 6.96 12.44 1.26
N ASP A 211 5.66 12.57 0.98
CA ASP A 211 5.07 13.75 0.36
C ASP A 211 4.95 14.96 1.32
N ARG A 212 5.09 16.18 0.78
CA ARG A 212 5.10 17.42 1.59
C ARG A 212 3.75 17.74 2.27
N GLY A 213 2.63 17.22 1.79
CA GLY A 213 1.32 17.36 2.47
C GLY A 213 1.14 16.44 3.68
N GLY A 214 2.18 15.68 4.07
CA GLY A 214 2.22 14.90 5.30
C GLY A 214 1.09 13.89 5.38
N LEU A 215 0.30 13.92 6.46
CA LEU A 215 -0.80 12.98 6.65
C LEU A 215 -1.88 13.05 5.56
N HIS A 216 -2.12 14.21 4.92
CA HIS A 216 -3.19 14.32 3.92
C HIS A 216 -2.89 13.49 2.66
N ASP A 217 -1.70 13.68 2.09
CA ASP A 217 -1.26 13.00 0.87
C ASP A 217 -1.02 11.51 1.14
N PHE A 218 -0.46 11.20 2.32
CA PHE A 218 -0.28 9.83 2.78
C PHE A 218 -1.62 9.10 2.92
N MET A 219 -2.62 9.68 3.61
CA MET A 219 -3.92 9.03 3.79
C MET A 219 -4.70 8.89 2.48
N THR A 220 -4.59 9.86 1.57
CA THR A 220 -5.15 9.76 0.21
C THR A 220 -4.57 8.54 -0.52
N SER A 221 -3.25 8.38 -0.46
CA SER A 221 -2.54 7.25 -1.06
C SER A 221 -2.91 5.91 -0.40
N TYR A 222 -2.97 5.88 0.93
CA TYR A 222 -3.31 4.69 1.72
C TYR A 222 -4.73 4.19 1.45
N VAL A 223 -5.71 5.10 1.43
CA VAL A 223 -7.11 4.75 1.10
C VAL A 223 -7.21 4.25 -0.33
N GLN A 224 -6.56 4.91 -1.30
CA GLN A 224 -6.53 4.46 -2.69
C GLN A 224 -5.94 3.04 -2.84
N PHE A 225 -4.87 2.72 -2.10
CA PHE A 225 -4.30 1.38 -2.03
C PHE A 225 -5.31 0.35 -1.51
N VAL A 226 -5.92 0.61 -0.34
CA VAL A 226 -6.91 -0.29 0.28
C VAL A 226 -8.09 -0.54 -0.65
N GLU A 227 -8.64 0.52 -1.25
CA GLU A 227 -9.77 0.40 -2.18
C GLU A 227 -9.40 -0.38 -3.45
N MET A 228 -8.25 -0.10 -4.07
CA MET A 228 -7.84 -0.74 -5.31
C MET A 228 -7.54 -2.23 -5.12
N HIS A 229 -6.81 -2.61 -4.06
CA HIS A 229 -6.56 -4.02 -3.79
C HIS A 229 -7.85 -4.75 -3.42
N ARG A 230 -8.70 -4.18 -2.55
CA ARG A 230 -9.94 -4.81 -2.13
C ARG A 230 -10.89 -5.12 -3.30
N VAL A 231 -11.03 -4.22 -4.27
CA VAL A 231 -11.91 -4.48 -5.44
C VAL A 231 -11.50 -5.75 -6.19
N ILE A 232 -10.20 -5.91 -6.49
CA ILE A 232 -9.70 -7.05 -7.26
C ILE A 232 -9.71 -8.32 -6.38
N HIS A 233 -9.33 -8.20 -5.11
CA HIS A 233 -9.34 -9.32 -4.16
C HIS A 233 -10.75 -9.86 -3.90
N THR A 234 -11.75 -8.98 -3.70
CA THR A 234 -13.15 -9.41 -3.54
C THR A 234 -13.67 -10.11 -4.79
N ILE A 235 -13.29 -9.64 -5.99
CA ILE A 235 -13.63 -10.31 -7.26
C ILE A 235 -13.02 -11.72 -7.29
N ALA A 236 -11.73 -11.89 -6.98
CA ALA A 236 -11.08 -13.20 -6.90
C ALA A 236 -11.79 -14.16 -5.93
N MET A 237 -12.11 -13.66 -4.72
CA MET A 237 -12.76 -14.43 -3.65
C MET A 237 -14.21 -14.84 -3.95
N THR A 238 -14.84 -14.33 -5.02
CA THR A 238 -16.15 -14.86 -5.46
C THR A 238 -16.06 -16.31 -5.94
N ALA A 239 -14.89 -16.75 -6.40
CA ALA A 239 -14.59 -18.12 -6.80
C ALA A 239 -13.97 -18.96 -5.67
N TRP A 240 -14.31 -18.68 -4.40
CA TRP A 240 -13.77 -19.40 -3.25
C TRP A 240 -13.88 -20.93 -3.34
N PRO A 241 -15.00 -21.54 -3.76
CA PRO A 241 -15.07 -23.00 -3.92
C PRO A 241 -14.03 -23.54 -4.90
N GLN A 242 -13.83 -22.87 -6.05
CA GLN A 242 -12.86 -23.27 -7.06
C GLN A 242 -11.41 -23.05 -6.58
N LEU A 243 -11.15 -21.99 -5.81
CA LEU A 243 -9.85 -21.73 -5.20
C LEU A 243 -9.48 -22.82 -4.17
N MET A 244 -10.45 -23.33 -3.41
CA MET A 244 -10.27 -24.44 -2.46
C MET A 244 -10.12 -25.81 -3.14
N GLU A 245 -10.41 -25.91 -4.45
CA GLU A 245 -10.13 -27.10 -5.28
C GLU A 245 -8.77 -26.98 -6.03
N SER A 246 -8.05 -25.86 -5.87
CA SER A 246 -6.79 -25.57 -6.56
C SER A 246 -5.54 -25.81 -5.71
N GLU A 247 -4.36 -25.70 -6.32
CA GLU A 247 -3.06 -25.78 -5.66
C GLU A 247 -2.84 -24.71 -4.57
N LEU A 248 -3.67 -23.66 -4.53
CA LEU A 248 -3.62 -22.63 -3.49
C LEU A 248 -4.30 -23.04 -2.17
N GLU A 249 -5.06 -24.14 -2.13
CA GLU A 249 -5.80 -24.60 -0.94
C GLU A 249 -4.97 -24.52 0.36
N PRO A 250 -3.72 -25.04 0.44
CA PRO A 250 -2.99 -25.06 1.71
C PRO A 250 -2.65 -23.65 2.23
N ILE A 251 -2.32 -22.72 1.32
CA ILE A 251 -1.99 -21.33 1.64
C ILE A 251 -3.26 -20.58 2.09
N LEU A 252 -4.39 -20.82 1.41
CA LEU A 252 -5.67 -20.19 1.72
C LEU A 252 -6.27 -20.69 3.03
N SER A 253 -6.24 -22.01 3.26
CA SER A 253 -6.58 -22.63 4.55
C SER A 253 -5.71 -22.10 5.68
N TRP A 254 -4.39 -22.02 5.47
CA TRP A 254 -3.46 -21.51 6.47
C TRP A 254 -3.72 -20.03 6.80
N SER A 255 -3.86 -19.14 5.81
CA SER A 255 -4.11 -17.71 6.04
C SER A 255 -5.48 -17.47 6.70
N SER A 256 -6.50 -18.23 6.32
CA SER A 256 -7.82 -18.22 6.96
C SER A 256 -7.74 -18.63 8.45
N GLN A 257 -7.05 -19.74 8.76
CA GLN A 257 -6.83 -20.18 10.13
C GLN A 257 -5.98 -19.20 10.94
N PHE A 258 -4.98 -18.58 10.33
CA PHE A 258 -4.11 -17.58 10.95
C PHE A 258 -4.89 -16.33 11.35
N THR A 259 -5.68 -15.77 10.43
CA THR A 259 -6.50 -14.57 10.68
C THR A 259 -7.68 -14.83 11.61
N ALA A 260 -8.14 -16.08 11.74
CA ALA A 260 -9.18 -16.51 12.68
C ALA A 260 -8.68 -16.78 14.11
N ARG A 261 -7.38 -16.60 14.41
CA ARG A 261 -6.83 -16.77 15.76
C ARG A 261 -7.43 -15.78 16.75
N SER A 262 -7.69 -16.22 17.98
CA SER A 262 -8.10 -15.32 19.06
C SER A 262 -6.93 -14.43 19.52
N PRO A 263 -7.12 -13.12 19.72
CA PRO A 263 -6.09 -12.23 20.23
C PRO A 263 -5.78 -12.52 21.71
N ARG A 264 -4.49 -12.57 22.07
CA ARG A 264 -4.03 -12.93 23.44
C ARG A 264 -3.21 -11.83 24.11
N GLY A 265 -2.39 -11.09 23.36
CA GLY A 265 -1.46 -10.11 23.92
C GLY A 265 -2.11 -8.80 24.42
N PRO A 266 -1.36 -8.00 25.21
CA PRO A 266 -1.81 -6.73 25.78
C PRO A 266 -1.60 -5.49 24.90
N GLU A 267 -0.90 -5.60 23.76
CA GLU A 267 -0.36 -4.49 22.96
C GLU A 267 -1.44 -3.48 22.59
N CYS A 268 -2.56 -3.96 22.05
CA CYS A 268 -3.67 -3.12 21.60
C CYS A 268 -4.65 -2.72 22.73
N ARG A 269 -4.38 -3.03 24.01
CA ARG A 269 -5.33 -2.79 25.11
C ARG A 269 -5.79 -1.32 25.19
N ARG A 270 -4.85 -0.37 25.10
CA ARG A 270 -5.15 1.07 25.20
C ARG A 270 -5.99 1.56 24.01
N ALA A 271 -5.69 1.08 22.80
CA ALA A 271 -6.53 1.37 21.63
C ALA A 271 -7.96 0.83 21.82
N ARG A 272 -8.13 -0.38 22.39
CA ARG A 272 -9.45 -0.94 22.71
C ARG A 272 -10.22 -0.08 23.73
N GLU A 273 -9.55 0.34 24.81
CA GLU A 273 -10.13 1.20 25.86
C GLU A 273 -10.61 2.55 25.29
N LEU A 274 -9.86 3.14 24.35
CA LEU A 274 -10.28 4.34 23.62
C LEU A 274 -11.58 4.12 22.83
N ILE A 275 -11.65 3.06 22.01
CA ILE A 275 -12.85 2.80 21.18
C ILE A 275 -14.10 2.55 22.05
N ILE A 276 -13.95 1.79 23.14
CA ILE A 276 -15.05 1.52 24.08
C ILE A 276 -15.54 2.82 24.75
N SER A 277 -14.61 3.71 25.13
CA SER A 277 -14.92 4.97 25.83
C SER A 277 -15.31 6.13 24.92
N SER A 278 -15.12 6.02 23.60
CA SER A 278 -15.51 7.07 22.65
C SER A 278 -17.02 7.33 22.66
N LYS A 279 -17.35 8.62 22.63
CA LYS A 279 -18.72 9.15 22.49
C LYS A 279 -19.00 9.67 21.07
N LEU A 280 -17.98 9.70 20.21
CA LEU A 280 -18.08 10.23 18.85
C LEU A 280 -18.45 9.13 17.85
N LEU A 281 -17.97 7.90 18.08
CA LEU A 281 -18.29 6.73 17.27
C LEU A 281 -19.66 6.14 17.64
N SER A 282 -20.44 5.76 16.63
CA SER A 282 -21.61 4.90 16.78
C SER A 282 -21.22 3.48 17.20
N GLU A 283 -22.18 2.70 17.71
CA GLU A 283 -21.93 1.31 18.13
C GLU A 283 -21.52 0.39 16.97
N GLU A 284 -21.91 0.71 15.73
CA GLU A 284 -21.45 -0.02 14.54
C GLU A 284 -19.99 0.33 14.19
N GLU A 285 -19.63 1.61 14.20
CA GLU A 285 -18.25 2.06 13.98
C GLU A 285 -17.32 1.50 15.07
N LYS A 286 -17.76 1.47 16.34
CA LYS A 286 -17.04 0.81 17.44
C LYS A 286 -16.84 -0.67 17.18
N ARG A 287 -17.89 -1.42 16.83
CA ARG A 287 -17.81 -2.86 16.52
C ARG A 287 -16.78 -3.13 15.43
N THR A 288 -16.81 -2.33 14.36
CA THR A 288 -15.85 -2.39 13.26
C THR A 288 -14.42 -2.08 13.72
N CYS A 289 -14.21 -1.00 14.48
CA CYS A 289 -12.90 -0.64 15.01
C CYS A 289 -12.33 -1.70 15.97
N LEU A 290 -13.16 -2.30 16.82
CA LEU A 290 -12.78 -3.37 17.74
C LEU A 290 -12.34 -4.64 17.00
N MET A 291 -13.05 -5.03 15.94
CA MET A 291 -12.69 -6.16 15.09
C MET A 291 -11.33 -5.95 14.39
N VAL A 292 -11.07 -4.73 13.90
CA VAL A 292 -9.79 -4.36 13.28
C VAL A 292 -8.64 -4.34 14.31
N ILE A 293 -8.93 -3.95 15.56
CA ILE A 293 -8.02 -4.05 16.70
C ILE A 293 -7.71 -5.52 17.06
N ASP A 294 -8.69 -6.43 16.98
CA ASP A 294 -8.48 -7.86 17.23
C ASP A 294 -7.50 -8.46 16.21
N TYR A 295 -7.68 -8.17 14.91
CA TYR A 295 -6.72 -8.56 13.88
C TYR A 295 -5.34 -7.95 14.10
N LEU A 296 -5.26 -6.69 14.55
CA LEU A 296 -3.98 -6.05 14.83
C LEU A 296 -3.24 -6.75 15.98
N GLN A 297 -3.97 -7.18 17.01
CA GLN A 297 -3.41 -7.93 18.13
C GLN A 297 -2.95 -9.33 17.71
N VAL A 298 -3.64 -10.01 16.77
CA VAL A 298 -3.13 -11.26 16.17
C VAL A 298 -1.80 -11.03 15.44
N GLY A 299 -1.63 -9.88 14.79
CA GLY A 299 -0.34 -9.48 14.21
C GLY A 299 0.77 -9.30 15.27
N PHE A 300 0.46 -8.63 16.37
CA PHE A 300 1.40 -8.48 17.49
C PHE A 300 1.77 -9.81 18.13
N ASP A 301 0.79 -10.66 18.41
CA ASP A 301 0.98 -12.00 18.95
C ASP A 301 1.94 -12.84 18.09
N ALA A 302 1.96 -12.63 16.77
CA ALA A 302 2.84 -13.34 15.84
C ALA A 302 4.25 -12.75 15.74
N VAL A 303 4.40 -11.42 15.60
CA VAL A 303 5.75 -10.78 15.54
C VAL A 303 6.51 -10.84 16.86
N LEU A 304 5.82 -11.06 17.97
CA LEU A 304 6.40 -11.24 19.31
C LEU A 304 6.57 -12.72 19.71
N ALA A 305 6.15 -13.67 18.87
CA ALA A 305 6.37 -15.10 19.12
C ALA A 305 7.73 -15.55 18.58
N ASP A 306 8.52 -16.23 19.42
CA ASP A 306 9.82 -16.81 19.04
C ASP A 306 9.70 -18.04 18.10
N GLU A 307 8.49 -18.59 17.93
CA GLU A 307 8.24 -19.86 17.21
C GLU A 307 7.82 -19.67 15.73
N GLU A 308 7.36 -18.48 15.31
CA GLU A 308 6.70 -18.29 13.99
C GLU A 308 7.59 -17.59 12.93
N GLN A 309 8.87 -17.99 12.85
CA GLN A 309 9.93 -17.20 12.22
C GLN A 309 9.68 -16.75 10.76
N GLY A 310 9.08 -17.60 9.92
CA GLY A 310 8.80 -17.30 8.50
C GLY A 310 7.52 -16.49 8.26
N ASN A 311 6.47 -16.72 9.06
CA ASN A 311 5.12 -16.22 8.77
C ASN A 311 4.64 -15.10 9.70
N ARG A 312 5.39 -14.79 10.76
CA ARG A 312 5.09 -13.70 11.71
C ARG A 312 4.75 -12.34 11.08
N PHE A 313 5.30 -12.02 9.90
CA PHE A 313 5.05 -10.75 9.21
C PHE A 313 3.84 -10.74 8.28
N HIS A 314 3.09 -11.85 8.16
CA HIS A 314 1.89 -11.95 7.30
C HIS A 314 0.89 -10.78 7.53
N MET A 315 0.68 -10.41 8.80
CA MET A 315 -0.27 -9.34 9.14
C MET A 315 0.17 -7.94 8.73
N LEU A 316 1.44 -7.72 8.35
CA LEU A 316 1.87 -6.44 7.79
C LEU A 316 1.13 -6.12 6.50
N CYS A 317 0.80 -7.14 5.70
CA CYS A 317 0.15 -6.99 4.40
C CYS A 317 -1.33 -7.36 4.42
N THR A 318 -1.71 -8.34 5.25
CA THR A 318 -3.11 -8.78 5.36
C THR A 318 -3.96 -7.79 6.17
N TRP A 319 -3.41 -7.15 7.22
CA TRP A 319 -4.21 -6.28 8.11
C TRP A 319 -4.91 -5.11 7.39
N PRO A 320 -4.27 -4.34 6.48
CA PRO A 320 -4.94 -3.30 5.71
C PRO A 320 -6.18 -3.77 4.92
N MET A 321 -6.27 -5.08 4.62
CA MET A 321 -7.36 -5.68 3.83
C MET A 321 -8.45 -6.33 4.67
N LEU A 322 -8.20 -6.56 5.96
CA LEU A 322 -9.20 -6.99 6.93
C LEU A 322 -10.05 -5.82 7.46
N GLY A 323 -9.62 -4.57 7.19
CA GLY A 323 -10.41 -3.37 7.43
C GLY A 323 -11.67 -3.32 6.56
N SER A 324 -12.81 -3.02 7.18
CA SER A 324 -14.09 -2.90 6.46
C SER A 324 -14.18 -1.59 5.63
N ALA A 325 -15.24 -1.44 4.83
CA ALA A 325 -15.50 -0.21 4.10
C ALA A 325 -15.68 0.99 5.04
N GLU A 326 -16.37 0.75 6.15
CA GLU A 326 -16.70 1.70 7.19
C GLU A 326 -15.41 2.14 7.92
N PHE A 327 -14.52 1.20 8.27
CA PHE A 327 -13.21 1.55 8.84
C PHE A 327 -12.36 2.39 7.87
N THR A 328 -12.36 2.02 6.59
CA THR A 328 -11.63 2.76 5.55
C THR A 328 -12.19 4.19 5.39
N ALA A 329 -13.50 4.37 5.52
CA ALA A 329 -14.14 5.69 5.50
C ALA A 329 -13.76 6.54 6.73
N LEU A 330 -13.67 5.96 7.93
CA LEU A 330 -13.19 6.65 9.14
C LEU A 330 -11.73 7.12 8.98
N LEU A 331 -10.88 6.31 8.35
CA LEU A 331 -9.51 6.67 8.00
C LEU A 331 -9.45 7.79 6.95
N ALA A 332 -10.25 7.73 5.89
CA ALA A 332 -10.34 8.79 4.87
C ALA A 332 -10.78 10.13 5.49
N ALA A 333 -11.78 10.08 6.37
CA ALA A 333 -12.26 11.21 7.17
C ALA A 333 -11.26 11.68 8.25
N LYS A 334 -10.16 10.95 8.48
CA LYS A 334 -9.11 11.25 9.47
C LYS A 334 -9.67 11.39 10.89
N ILE A 335 -10.62 10.51 11.25
CA ILE A 335 -11.19 10.44 12.60
C ILE A 335 -10.09 10.03 13.60
N PRO A 336 -9.87 10.76 14.71
CA PRO A 336 -8.76 10.52 15.62
C PRO A 336 -8.65 9.08 16.15
N GLU A 337 -9.78 8.49 16.54
CA GLU A 337 -9.84 7.10 16.99
C GLU A 337 -9.32 6.10 15.95
N ALA A 338 -9.67 6.30 14.67
CA ALA A 338 -9.20 5.44 13.58
C ALA A 338 -7.72 5.69 13.26
N LEU A 339 -7.25 6.94 13.32
CA LEU A 339 -5.83 7.27 13.18
C LEU A 339 -4.97 6.69 14.31
N ILE A 340 -5.52 6.58 15.53
CA ILE A 340 -4.83 5.89 16.64
C ILE A 340 -4.73 4.39 16.36
N ILE A 341 -5.76 3.73 15.81
CA ILE A 341 -5.64 2.34 15.35
C ILE A 341 -4.54 2.21 14.29
N LEU A 342 -4.47 3.14 13.33
CA LEU A 342 -3.41 3.19 12.32
C LEU A 342 -2.02 3.43 12.93
N ALA A 343 -1.91 4.19 14.03
CA ALA A 343 -0.65 4.37 14.76
C ALA A 343 -0.16 3.09 15.46
N TYR A 344 -1.05 2.18 15.86
CA TYR A 344 -0.64 0.86 16.34
C TYR A 344 -0.27 -0.07 15.17
N TYR A 345 -0.88 0.08 13.99
CA TYR A 345 -0.38 -0.57 12.77
C TYR A 345 1.01 -0.04 12.34
N ALA A 346 1.28 1.25 12.55
CA ALA A 346 2.61 1.84 12.37
C ALA A 346 3.66 1.18 13.30
N LEU A 347 3.30 0.88 14.55
CA LEU A 347 4.14 0.07 15.45
C LEU A 347 4.32 -1.36 14.93
N LEU A 348 3.25 -2.02 14.45
CA LEU A 348 3.36 -3.37 13.90
C LEU A 348 4.33 -3.41 12.70
N LEU A 349 4.24 -2.43 11.79
CA LEU A 349 5.21 -2.22 10.70
C LEU A 349 6.63 -2.03 11.21
N HIS A 350 6.85 -1.31 12.32
CA HIS A 350 8.20 -1.13 12.88
C HIS A 350 8.86 -2.45 13.35
N HIS A 351 8.10 -3.49 13.70
CA HIS A 351 8.67 -4.83 13.93
C HIS A 351 9.22 -5.45 12.62
N GLY A 352 8.58 -5.16 11.48
CA GLY A 352 9.00 -5.55 10.13
C GLY A 352 10.03 -4.62 9.46
N ARG A 353 10.61 -3.63 10.16
CA ARG A 353 11.49 -2.58 9.56
C ARG A 353 12.74 -3.04 8.81
N HIS A 354 13.08 -4.33 8.89
CA HIS A 354 14.20 -4.94 8.14
C HIS A 354 13.76 -5.45 6.76
N LEU A 355 12.46 -5.52 6.50
CA LEU A 355 11.89 -5.86 5.20
C LEU A 355 11.94 -4.64 4.28
N TRP A 356 12.36 -4.84 3.03
CA TRP A 356 12.59 -3.75 2.07
C TRP A 356 11.32 -2.96 1.72
N GLN A 357 10.14 -3.58 1.83
CA GLN A 357 8.84 -2.93 1.61
C GLN A 357 8.48 -1.97 2.75
N VAL A 358 9.07 -2.15 3.94
CA VAL A 358 8.62 -1.51 5.19
C VAL A 358 9.62 -0.47 5.69
N GLN A 359 10.89 -0.81 5.85
CA GLN A 359 11.96 0.12 6.28
C GLN A 359 11.54 1.00 7.48
N ASP A 360 11.78 2.31 7.42
CA ASP A 360 11.41 3.32 8.43
C ASP A 360 9.90 3.66 8.45
N ALA A 361 9.08 3.14 7.53
CA ALA A 361 7.72 3.61 7.30
C ALA A 361 6.82 3.56 8.54
N GLY A 362 7.03 2.60 9.46
CA GLY A 362 6.33 2.55 10.74
C GLY A 362 6.64 3.74 11.66
N ALA A 363 7.91 4.16 11.73
CA ALA A 363 8.30 5.34 12.51
C ALA A 363 7.82 6.64 11.84
N TYR A 364 7.94 6.73 10.51
CA TYR A 364 7.43 7.86 9.73
C TYR A 364 5.91 8.02 9.86
N MET A 365 5.14 6.94 9.70
CA MET A 365 3.68 6.93 9.82
C MET A 365 3.24 7.36 11.23
N LEU A 366 3.89 6.84 12.29
CA LEU A 366 3.59 7.29 13.66
C LEU A 366 3.90 8.78 13.85
N GLY A 367 5.00 9.27 13.28
CA GLY A 367 5.38 10.69 13.33
C GLY A 367 4.33 11.61 12.72
N ILE A 368 3.89 11.36 11.48
CA ILE A 368 2.88 12.19 10.80
C ILE A 368 1.50 12.11 11.47
N ILE A 369 1.11 10.96 12.04
CA ILE A 369 -0.13 10.83 12.82
C ILE A 369 -0.04 11.63 14.12
N THR A 370 1.08 11.52 14.85
CA THR A 370 1.30 12.26 16.10
C THR A 370 1.25 13.77 15.87
N ALA A 371 1.93 14.26 14.81
CA ALA A 371 1.95 15.67 14.46
C ALA A 371 0.56 16.23 14.10
N TYR A 372 -0.28 15.43 13.42
CA TYR A 372 -1.65 15.84 13.05
C TYR A 372 -2.62 15.84 14.23
N LEU A 373 -2.55 14.83 15.12
CA LEU A 373 -3.45 14.71 16.26
C LEU A 373 -3.11 15.71 17.38
N GLY A 374 -1.82 15.99 17.58
CA GLY A 374 -1.34 16.90 18.60
C GLY A 374 -1.46 16.39 20.05
N PRO A 375 -1.02 17.19 21.04
CA PRO A 375 -0.70 16.68 22.38
C PRO A 375 -1.86 16.09 23.18
N HIS A 376 -3.11 16.46 22.85
CA HIS A 376 -4.29 15.93 23.53
C HIS A 376 -4.47 14.42 23.38
N TRP A 377 -3.83 13.81 22.36
CA TRP A 377 -3.89 12.38 22.10
C TRP A 377 -2.63 11.62 22.56
N ASP A 378 -1.63 12.30 23.12
CA ASP A 378 -0.35 11.72 23.53
C ASP A 378 -0.52 10.50 24.44
N HIS A 379 -1.46 10.54 25.39
CA HIS A 379 -1.76 9.42 26.27
C HIS A 379 -2.03 8.11 25.51
N TRP A 380 -2.71 8.16 24.36
CA TRP A 380 -3.06 6.98 23.58
C TRP A 380 -1.93 6.53 22.63
N LEU A 381 -1.07 7.48 22.21
CA LEU A 381 0.09 7.26 21.34
C LEU A 381 1.38 6.92 22.11
N GLU A 382 1.38 7.09 23.43
CA GLU A 382 2.56 6.88 24.28
C GLU A 382 3.13 5.46 24.17
N TYR A 383 2.28 4.44 24.08
CA TYR A 383 2.72 3.05 23.95
C TYR A 383 3.47 2.78 22.64
N PRO A 384 2.92 3.04 21.44
CA PRO A 384 3.66 2.85 20.19
C PRO A 384 4.88 3.77 20.09
N ARG A 385 4.81 5.00 20.60
CA ARG A 385 5.95 5.92 20.68
C ARG A 385 7.13 5.32 21.46
N GLN A 386 6.87 4.90 22.70
CA GLN A 386 7.89 4.31 23.56
C GLN A 386 8.47 3.04 22.92
N LYS A 387 7.63 2.16 22.35
CA LYS A 387 8.11 0.92 21.73
C LYS A 387 8.99 1.13 20.50
N ILE A 388 8.72 2.15 19.67
CA ILE A 388 9.60 2.48 18.54
C ILE A 388 10.96 3.03 19.03
N ILE A 389 10.98 3.81 20.11
CA ILE A 389 12.21 4.33 20.72
C ILE A 389 13.02 3.19 21.37
N ASP A 390 12.40 2.40 22.26
CA ASP A 390 13.05 1.27 22.97
C ASP A 390 13.71 0.30 21.97
N THR A 391 12.99 -0.07 20.91
CA THR A 391 13.45 -1.03 19.89
C THR A 391 14.57 -0.48 19.00
N SER A 392 14.73 0.85 18.97
CA SER A 392 15.84 1.54 18.29
C SER A 392 17.08 1.72 19.19
N GLY A 393 16.95 1.46 20.50
CA GLY A 393 17.97 1.67 21.53
C GLY A 393 18.78 0.44 21.95
N THR A 394 18.53 -0.75 21.37
CA THR A 394 19.17 -2.01 21.81
C THR A 394 20.64 -2.14 21.39
N THR A 395 21.52 -1.39 22.06
CA THR A 395 22.94 -1.73 22.18
C THR A 395 23.34 -1.54 23.65
N THR A 396 23.29 -2.64 24.40
CA THR A 396 23.55 -2.65 25.84
C THR A 396 24.97 -2.21 26.17
N THR A 397 25.12 -1.00 26.70
CA THR A 397 26.16 -0.72 27.70
C THR A 397 25.49 -0.38 29.02
N LYS A 398 25.81 -1.19 30.04
CA LYS A 398 25.36 -1.06 31.42
C LYS A 398 25.73 0.34 31.95
N PRO A 399 24.79 1.14 32.51
CA PRO A 399 25.13 2.44 33.05
C PRO A 399 25.96 2.27 34.32
N THR A 400 27.27 2.53 34.23
CA THR A 400 28.10 2.80 35.41
C THR A 400 27.77 4.21 35.89
N SER A 401 27.31 4.32 37.13
CA SER A 401 27.03 5.60 37.78
C SER A 401 28.29 6.48 37.84
N ALA A 402 28.21 7.66 37.24
CA ALA A 402 29.14 8.76 37.42
C ALA A 402 28.34 10.07 37.42
N GLY A 403 28.74 11.03 38.27
CA GLY A 403 27.97 12.23 38.57
C GLY A 403 27.83 13.19 37.38
N GLY A 404 26.85 14.09 37.50
CA GLY A 404 26.58 15.10 36.46
C GLY A 404 27.75 16.06 36.27
N ASP A 405 28.07 16.31 35.00
CA ASP A 405 28.97 17.37 34.57
C ASP A 405 28.27 18.15 33.45
N GLN A 406 28.39 19.48 33.45
CA GLN A 406 27.70 20.32 32.47
C GLN A 406 28.55 20.39 31.21
N THR A 407 28.12 19.73 30.14
CA THR A 407 28.77 19.84 28.83
C THR A 407 28.75 21.31 28.38
N PRO A 408 29.89 21.95 28.12
CA PRO A 408 29.89 23.36 27.72
C PRO A 408 29.22 23.51 26.35
N THR A 409 28.24 24.40 26.27
CA THR A 409 27.47 24.64 25.04
C THR A 409 28.40 25.11 23.91
N PRO A 410 28.47 24.39 22.78
CA PRO A 410 29.30 24.78 21.65
C PRO A 410 28.73 26.03 20.95
N THR A 411 29.55 26.65 20.09
CA THR A 411 29.15 27.80 19.26
C THR A 411 29.61 27.59 17.81
N PRO A 412 28.87 28.09 16.80
CA PRO A 412 27.66 28.90 16.88
C PRO A 412 26.38 28.08 17.12
N THR A 413 25.38 28.70 17.73
CA THR A 413 24.03 28.14 17.99
C THR A 413 22.97 29.19 17.62
N GLN A 414 21.74 28.75 17.38
CA GLN A 414 20.62 29.67 17.14
C GLN A 414 19.83 29.97 18.42
N SER A 415 19.20 31.16 18.45
CA SER A 415 18.25 31.51 19.52
C SER A 415 17.06 30.54 19.53
N GLY A 416 16.67 30.05 20.71
CA GLY A 416 15.58 29.08 20.85
C GLY A 416 16.01 27.62 21.02
N MET A 417 17.32 27.35 21.08
CA MET A 417 17.83 26.08 21.61
C MET A 417 17.64 26.01 23.14
N VAL A 418 17.23 24.86 23.66
CA VAL A 418 16.99 24.64 25.11
C VAL A 418 18.28 24.69 25.94
N GLY A 419 18.18 25.23 27.15
CA GLY A 419 19.32 25.46 28.04
C GLY A 419 19.80 24.24 28.85
N ASP A 420 19.02 23.15 28.90
CA ASP A 420 19.37 21.89 29.57
C ASP A 420 19.84 20.80 28.60
N CYS A 421 20.35 21.22 27.45
CA CYS A 421 20.90 20.34 26.44
C CYS A 421 22.22 19.70 26.89
N THR A 422 22.32 18.38 26.75
CA THR A 422 23.50 17.59 27.12
C THR A 422 24.23 16.99 25.91
N LYS A 423 23.62 17.03 24.72
CA LYS A 423 24.20 16.47 23.49
C LYS A 423 23.87 17.37 22.30
N PHE A 424 24.88 17.70 21.49
CA PHE A 424 24.78 18.63 20.37
C PHE A 424 25.18 17.97 19.05
N TYR A 425 24.52 18.37 17.96
CA TYR A 425 24.81 17.97 16.59
C TYR A 425 25.21 19.17 15.74
N LEU A 426 26.26 19.06 14.93
CA LEU A 426 26.71 20.11 14.01
C LEU A 426 26.14 19.86 12.62
N ALA A 427 25.16 20.67 12.21
CA ALA A 427 24.50 20.52 10.91
C ALA A 427 25.48 20.73 9.75
N GLN A 428 25.51 19.78 8.81
CA GLN A 428 26.31 19.83 7.60
C GLN A 428 25.54 20.47 6.44
N SER A 429 26.27 20.91 5.42
CA SER A 429 25.65 21.28 4.14
C SER A 429 24.98 20.05 3.50
N ASN A 430 23.67 20.14 3.27
CA ASN A 430 22.73 19.12 2.79
C ASN A 430 22.02 18.25 3.85
N ASP A 431 22.22 18.47 5.15
CA ASP A 431 21.38 17.82 6.16
C ASP A 431 19.94 18.32 6.11
N ASN A 432 19.01 17.49 6.59
CA ASN A 432 17.68 17.92 7.02
C ASN A 432 17.36 17.30 8.39
N CYS A 433 16.39 17.83 9.14
CA CYS A 433 16.16 17.36 10.50
C CYS A 433 15.49 15.97 10.60
N TYR A 434 14.97 15.39 9.51
CA TYR A 434 14.56 13.98 9.51
C TYR A 434 15.79 13.07 9.59
N ASP A 435 16.82 13.37 8.80
CA ASP A 435 18.09 12.64 8.81
C ASP A 435 18.84 12.86 10.14
N ILE A 436 18.89 14.10 10.66
CA ILE A 436 19.48 14.39 11.98
C ILE A 436 18.74 13.63 13.08
N ALA A 437 17.41 13.67 13.11
CA ALA A 437 16.61 12.94 14.10
C ALA A 437 16.81 11.42 14.01
N SER A 438 16.93 10.88 12.79
CA SER A 438 17.21 9.46 12.52
C SER A 438 18.59 9.03 13.00
N VAL A 439 19.64 9.77 12.62
CA VAL A 439 21.03 9.50 13.02
C VAL A 439 21.19 9.58 14.55
N GLU A 440 20.62 10.62 15.16
CA GLU A 440 20.71 10.89 16.59
C GLU A 440 19.72 10.06 17.45
N ARG A 441 18.80 9.32 16.80
CA ARG A 441 17.79 8.43 17.40
C ARG A 441 16.83 9.15 18.36
N ILE A 442 16.35 10.31 17.93
CA ILE A 442 15.37 11.14 18.65
C ILE A 442 14.12 11.33 17.78
N LEU A 443 12.97 11.65 18.38
CA LEU A 443 11.81 12.01 17.57
C LEU A 443 12.04 13.38 16.93
N ILE A 444 11.59 13.56 15.69
CA ILE A 444 11.69 14.88 15.04
C ILE A 444 10.90 15.96 15.79
N ALA A 445 9.79 15.58 16.45
CA ALA A 445 9.04 16.47 17.35
C ALA A 445 9.87 16.92 18.56
N ASP A 446 10.68 16.02 19.13
CA ASP A 446 11.60 16.37 20.21
C ASP A 446 12.67 17.34 19.71
N LEU A 447 13.31 17.03 18.57
CA LEU A 447 14.30 17.89 17.91
C LEU A 447 13.77 19.31 17.65
N TYR A 448 12.53 19.45 17.20
CA TYR A 448 11.86 20.74 17.04
C TYR A 448 11.56 21.43 18.38
N SER A 449 11.09 20.69 19.39
CA SER A 449 10.80 21.25 20.72
C SER A 449 12.06 21.73 21.44
N TRP A 450 13.22 21.12 21.16
CA TRP A 450 14.50 21.48 21.75
C TRP A 450 15.23 22.59 20.98
N ASN A 451 14.78 22.90 19.76
CA ASN A 451 15.38 23.89 18.86
C ASN A 451 14.29 24.63 18.09
N THR A 452 13.64 25.61 18.73
CA THR A 452 12.48 26.29 18.13
C THR A 452 12.82 27.05 16.84
N ALA A 453 14.09 27.39 16.63
CA ALA A 453 14.62 27.92 15.36
C ALA A 453 14.37 27.03 14.14
N LEU A 454 14.15 25.71 14.32
CA LEU A 454 13.82 24.79 13.23
C LEU A 454 12.38 24.95 12.69
N ASN A 455 11.57 25.84 13.27
CA ASN A 455 10.19 26.21 12.87
C ASN A 455 9.16 25.07 12.80
N GLY A 456 9.53 23.85 13.17
CA GLY A 456 8.68 22.66 13.04
C GLY A 456 8.64 22.03 11.65
N ASP A 457 9.40 22.57 10.69
CA ASP A 457 9.41 22.18 9.28
C ASP A 457 10.82 22.11 8.65
N CYS A 458 11.87 22.24 9.46
CA CYS A 458 13.28 22.32 9.06
C CYS A 458 13.70 23.58 8.27
N SER A 459 12.80 24.55 8.03
CA SER A 459 13.14 25.74 7.23
C SER A 459 14.24 26.62 7.84
N GLY A 460 14.44 26.55 9.16
CA GLY A 460 15.50 27.24 9.89
C GLY A 460 16.75 26.41 10.20
N LEU A 461 16.94 25.24 9.56
CA LEU A 461 18.19 24.49 9.66
C LEU A 461 19.29 25.23 8.89
N TRP A 462 20.36 25.64 9.58
CA TRP A 462 21.52 26.33 9.00
C TRP A 462 22.75 25.41 9.09
N PRO A 463 23.54 25.26 8.00
CA PRO A 463 24.79 24.53 8.05
C PRO A 463 25.80 25.24 8.96
N ASP A 464 26.72 24.47 9.54
CA ASP A 464 27.76 24.89 10.49
C ASP A 464 27.22 25.44 11.83
N TYR A 465 25.95 25.20 12.16
CA TYR A 465 25.35 25.52 13.46
C TYR A 465 25.11 24.26 14.31
N TYR A 466 25.24 24.42 15.63
CA TYR A 466 24.93 23.39 16.61
C TYR A 466 23.46 23.39 17.02
N TYR A 467 22.87 22.21 17.07
CA TYR A 467 21.50 21.93 17.50
C TYR A 467 21.48 20.94 18.66
N CYS A 468 20.50 21.08 19.55
CA CYS A 468 20.30 20.16 20.66
C CYS A 468 19.70 18.84 20.18
N VAL A 469 20.35 17.72 20.51
CA VAL A 469 19.94 16.35 20.16
C VAL A 469 19.92 15.40 21.37
N GLY A 470 19.93 15.96 22.58
CA GLY A 470 19.72 15.22 23.82
C GLY A 470 19.69 16.12 25.04
N ARG A 471 18.86 15.78 26.03
CA ARG A 471 18.70 16.48 27.31
C ARG A 471 18.96 15.52 28.46
N ALA A 472 19.24 16.04 29.66
CA ALA A 472 19.36 15.22 30.85
C ALA A 472 18.03 14.50 31.17
N ALA A 473 18.10 13.23 31.57
CA ALA A 473 16.91 12.48 31.99
C ALA A 473 16.31 13.10 33.27
N SER A 474 15.14 13.74 33.14
CA SER A 474 14.44 14.33 34.29
C SER A 474 13.99 13.24 35.26
N THR A 475 14.64 13.15 36.43
CA THR A 475 14.13 12.40 37.59
C THR A 475 12.89 13.09 38.15
N THR A 476 11.75 12.89 37.49
CA THR A 476 10.46 13.43 37.92
C THR A 476 10.03 12.73 39.20
N THR A 477 10.30 13.39 40.34
CA THR A 477 9.85 12.93 41.66
C THR A 477 8.34 13.05 41.73
N THR A 478 7.64 11.92 41.77
CA THR A 478 6.17 11.86 41.89
C THR A 478 5.70 12.61 43.13
N THR A 479 5.20 13.83 42.93
CA THR A 479 4.58 14.62 43.99
C THR A 479 3.08 14.36 43.97
N THR A 480 2.63 13.52 44.91
CA THR A 480 1.22 13.17 45.11
C THR A 480 0.40 14.43 45.44
N ALA A 481 -0.43 14.89 44.50
CA ALA A 481 -1.33 16.01 44.72
C ALA A 481 -2.70 15.53 45.27
N THR A 482 -3.05 15.99 46.47
CA THR A 482 -4.25 15.57 47.20
C THR A 482 -5.54 16.14 46.57
N LYS A 483 -6.58 15.30 46.55
CA LYS A 483 -7.96 15.60 46.15
C LYS A 483 -8.52 16.87 46.82
N ALA A 484 -8.90 17.86 46.01
CA ALA A 484 -9.70 19.01 46.45
C ALA A 484 -11.16 18.88 45.95
N THR A 485 -12.10 18.98 46.89
CA THR A 485 -13.55 19.01 46.60
C THR A 485 -13.99 20.43 46.26
N THR A 486 -14.83 20.62 45.25
CA THR A 486 -15.55 21.90 45.04
C THR A 486 -16.99 21.63 44.61
N THR A 487 -17.90 22.42 45.18
CA THR A 487 -19.35 22.19 45.16
C THR A 487 -20.04 22.85 43.96
N THR A 488 -21.12 22.21 43.52
CA THR A 488 -22.10 22.62 42.50
C THR A 488 -22.46 24.11 42.48
N THR A 489 -22.63 24.68 41.29
CA THR A 489 -23.65 25.69 41.01
C THR A 489 -24.26 25.42 39.63
N ALA A 490 -25.58 25.29 39.56
CA ALA A 490 -26.29 25.02 38.32
C ALA A 490 -26.80 26.31 37.68
N ILE A 491 -26.71 26.43 36.36
CA ILE A 491 -27.35 27.49 35.58
C ILE A 491 -28.18 26.82 34.47
N ASN A 492 -29.50 27.00 34.53
CA ASN A 492 -30.43 26.50 33.52
C ASN A 492 -30.44 27.41 32.29
N HIS A 493 -30.10 26.87 31.13
CA HIS A 493 -30.44 27.48 29.84
C HIS A 493 -31.08 26.45 28.91
N THR A 494 -32.39 26.60 28.72
CA THR A 494 -33.21 25.86 27.76
C THR A 494 -33.16 26.53 26.39
N PRO A 495 -32.96 25.78 25.29
CA PRO A 495 -33.39 26.18 23.97
C PRO A 495 -34.54 25.30 23.46
N THR A 496 -35.49 25.93 22.75
CA THR A 496 -36.65 25.31 22.12
C THR A 496 -36.30 24.57 20.81
N PRO A 497 -37.09 23.56 20.39
CA PRO A 497 -36.87 22.87 19.13
C PRO A 497 -37.45 23.66 17.94
N GLN A 498 -36.73 23.68 16.81
CA GLN A 498 -37.27 24.07 15.51
C GLN A 498 -37.14 22.93 14.50
N SER A 499 -38.21 22.75 13.73
CA SER A 499 -38.38 21.69 12.73
C SER A 499 -38.23 22.22 11.31
N VAL A 500 -37.57 21.44 10.45
CA VAL A 500 -37.54 21.58 8.98
C VAL A 500 -37.39 20.17 8.35
N PRO A 501 -37.75 19.95 7.08
CA PRO A 501 -38.61 18.81 6.76
C PRO A 501 -37.91 17.62 6.10
N SER A 502 -38.58 16.47 6.17
CA SER A 502 -38.24 15.26 5.41
C SER A 502 -38.47 15.43 3.91
N LEU A 503 -37.53 14.93 3.09
CA LEU A 503 -37.75 14.58 1.69
C LEU A 503 -37.21 13.19 1.38
N ALA A 504 -37.87 12.51 0.44
CA ALA A 504 -37.95 11.05 0.40
C ALA A 504 -36.70 10.33 -0.13
N ALA A 505 -36.57 9.10 0.35
CA ALA A 505 -35.59 8.09 -0.04
C ALA A 505 -35.53 7.77 -1.54
N PHE A 506 -34.32 7.42 -1.99
CA PHE A 506 -34.10 6.45 -3.08
C PHE A 506 -33.33 5.26 -2.51
N SER A 507 -33.93 4.07 -2.53
CA SER A 507 -33.28 2.84 -2.07
C SER A 507 -32.41 2.22 -3.16
N PRO A 508 -31.15 1.83 -2.87
CA PRO A 508 -30.46 0.78 -3.60
C PRO A 508 -30.78 -0.61 -3.01
N VAL A 509 -30.61 -1.64 -3.84
CA VAL A 509 -31.02 -3.03 -3.57
C VAL A 509 -30.10 -3.70 -2.55
N ILE A 510 -30.68 -4.39 -1.56
CA ILE A 510 -29.97 -5.24 -0.61
C ILE A 510 -29.54 -6.54 -1.31
N VAL A 511 -28.22 -6.74 -1.48
CA VAL A 511 -27.65 -8.07 -1.64
C VAL A 511 -27.20 -8.54 -0.25
N ARG A 512 -27.82 -9.60 0.27
CA ARG A 512 -27.50 -10.14 1.60
C ARG A 512 -26.12 -10.80 1.58
N SER A 513 -25.16 -10.22 2.29
CA SER A 513 -23.94 -10.90 2.69
C SER A 513 -24.26 -12.02 3.69
N PHE A 514 -23.73 -13.23 3.45
CA PHE A 514 -23.85 -14.35 4.37
C PHE A 514 -22.92 -14.13 5.57
N GLY A 515 -23.49 -13.71 6.70
CA GLY A 515 -22.80 -13.73 7.99
C GLY A 515 -22.76 -15.16 8.53
N VAL A 516 -21.59 -15.78 8.55
CA VAL A 516 -21.37 -17.06 9.24
C VAL A 516 -21.14 -16.76 10.72
N THR A 517 -22.19 -16.92 11.54
CA THR A 517 -22.08 -16.82 12.99
C THR A 517 -21.56 -18.13 13.57
N SER A 518 -20.31 -18.13 14.05
CA SER A 518 -19.79 -19.24 14.85
C SER A 518 -20.21 -19.06 16.32
N SER A 519 -21.08 -19.95 16.81
CA SER A 519 -21.17 -20.23 18.24
C SER A 519 -21.17 -21.74 18.47
N SER A 520 -20.26 -22.19 19.33
CA SER A 520 -20.03 -23.60 19.59
C SER A 520 -21.10 -24.17 20.53
N SER A 521 -21.92 -25.12 20.05
CA SER A 521 -22.59 -26.15 20.87
C SER A 521 -23.19 -27.26 20.00
N SER A 522 -22.77 -28.50 20.24
CA SER A 522 -23.23 -29.68 19.51
C SER A 522 -24.67 -30.07 19.86
N ILE A 523 -25.59 -29.99 18.90
CA ILE A 523 -26.90 -30.67 18.97
C ILE A 523 -27.22 -31.28 17.60
N LEU A 524 -27.27 -32.61 17.51
CA LEU A 524 -28.03 -33.29 16.45
C LEU A 524 -29.51 -32.95 16.63
N ILE A 525 -30.24 -32.61 15.55
CA ILE A 525 -31.62 -33.09 15.31
C ILE A 525 -32.08 -32.75 13.88
N THR A 526 -32.33 -33.83 13.13
CA THR A 526 -33.46 -34.07 12.20
C THR A 526 -33.98 -32.94 11.32
N ILE A 527 -33.80 -33.12 10.00
CA ILE A 527 -34.54 -32.42 8.95
C ILE A 527 -36.05 -32.68 9.12
N SER A 528 -36.84 -31.63 9.34
CA SER A 528 -38.30 -31.69 9.28
C SER A 528 -38.83 -30.55 8.40
N ALA A 529 -39.06 -30.85 7.12
CA ALA A 529 -39.63 -29.90 6.19
C ALA A 529 -41.10 -29.64 6.53
N ARG A 530 -41.46 -28.38 6.82
CA ARG A 530 -42.85 -27.93 6.89
C ARG A 530 -43.15 -26.93 5.77
N PHE A 531 -43.70 -27.45 4.68
CA PHE A 531 -44.39 -26.66 3.66
C PHE A 531 -45.84 -26.38 4.08
N SER A 532 -46.31 -25.15 3.89
CA SER A 532 -47.74 -24.77 3.75
C SER A 532 -47.87 -23.26 3.45
N PRO A 533 -48.93 -22.81 2.75
CA PRO A 533 -49.32 -23.32 1.43
C PRO A 533 -49.62 -22.17 0.43
N ALA A 534 -49.44 -22.42 -0.87
CA ALA A 534 -49.96 -21.53 -1.92
C ALA A 534 -51.36 -22.00 -2.37
N CYS A 535 -52.26 -21.06 -2.66
CA CYS A 535 -53.63 -21.37 -3.05
C CYS A 535 -53.73 -22.03 -4.45
N GLY A 536 -54.36 -23.19 -4.50
CA GLY A 536 -55.57 -23.39 -5.31
C GLY A 536 -55.44 -23.60 -6.82
N SER A 537 -55.45 -24.87 -7.23
CA SER A 537 -56.33 -25.33 -8.32
C SER A 537 -56.56 -26.84 -8.25
N HIS A 538 -57.82 -27.28 -8.32
CA HIS A 538 -58.23 -28.68 -8.29
C HIS A 538 -57.80 -29.46 -9.55
N MET A 539 -57.35 -30.72 -9.38
CA MET A 539 -58.04 -31.89 -9.95
C MET A 539 -57.50 -33.20 -9.35
N SER A 540 -58.41 -34.09 -8.94
CA SER A 540 -58.13 -35.38 -8.29
C SER A 540 -57.97 -36.50 -9.32
N VAL A 541 -57.11 -37.52 -9.07
CA VAL A 541 -57.41 -38.96 -9.32
C VAL A 541 -56.57 -39.89 -8.41
N ASN A 542 -57.27 -40.89 -7.88
CA ASN A 542 -56.89 -42.10 -7.11
C ASN A 542 -55.44 -42.65 -7.08
N THR A 543 -54.99 -42.86 -5.84
CA THR A 543 -54.44 -44.11 -5.27
C THR A 543 -54.16 -45.34 -6.18
N ARG A 544 -52.94 -45.89 -6.08
CA ARG A 544 -52.76 -47.32 -5.69
C ARG A 544 -51.38 -47.60 -5.10
N SER A 545 -51.31 -48.61 -4.23
CA SER A 545 -50.15 -49.01 -3.42
C SER A 545 -49.45 -50.28 -3.92
N SER A 546 -48.14 -50.36 -3.70
CA SER A 546 -47.30 -51.58 -3.58
C SER A 546 -45.94 -51.12 -3.02
N SER A 547 -45.51 -51.50 -1.81
CA SER A 547 -44.73 -52.71 -1.45
C SER A 547 -43.31 -52.72 -2.08
N ARG A 548 -42.21 -53.18 -1.45
CA ARG A 548 -42.04 -54.08 -0.28
C ARG A 548 -40.53 -54.22 0.11
N PHE A 549 -40.20 -54.74 1.32
CA PHE A 549 -38.88 -55.24 1.80
C PHE A 549 -37.70 -54.22 1.92
N SER A 550 -36.75 -54.30 2.89
CA SER A 550 -36.74 -54.92 4.24
C SER A 550 -35.49 -54.51 5.08
N ASN A 551 -35.65 -54.37 6.40
CA ASN A 551 -34.60 -54.56 7.45
C ASN A 551 -34.20 -56.05 7.54
N SER A 552 -33.16 -56.56 8.23
CA SER A 552 -32.08 -56.15 9.17
C SER A 552 -31.09 -57.36 9.18
N GLY A 553 -29.83 -57.39 9.63
CA GLY A 553 -29.15 -56.76 10.77
C GLY A 553 -28.84 -57.82 11.86
N GLU A 554 -27.56 -58.18 12.07
CA GLU A 554 -26.94 -58.97 13.18
C GLU A 554 -25.40 -58.72 13.07
N ILE A 555 -24.64 -58.26 14.08
CA ILE A 555 -24.16 -58.89 15.34
C ILE A 555 -23.23 -60.10 15.03
N HIS A 556 -21.91 -60.11 15.32
CA HIS A 556 -21.22 -60.00 16.62
C HIS A 556 -19.67 -59.88 16.47
N ASP A 557 -19.02 -59.35 17.51
CA ASP A 557 -17.63 -59.48 18.03
C ASP A 557 -16.55 -60.28 17.27
N GLN A 558 -15.38 -59.65 17.08
CA GLN A 558 -14.16 -59.95 17.86
C GLN A 558 -13.16 -58.78 17.86
#